data_AF-A0A6I3SGQ0-F1
#
_entry.id   AF-A0A6I3SGQ0-F1
#
_cell.length_a   1.000
_cell.length_b   1.000
_cell.length_c   1.000
_cell.angle_alpha   90.00
_cell.angle_beta   90.00
_cell.angle_gamma   90.00
#
_symmetry.space_group_name_H-M   'P 1'
#
loop_
_entity.id
_entity.type
_entity.pdbx_description
1 polymer ?
#
loop_
_entity_poly.entity_id
_entity_poly.type
_entity_poly.pdbx_seq_one_letter_code
_entity_poly.pdbx_strand_id
1 'polypeptide(L)'
;MTFKELADEGEMIKLSITTPLSANVACRILPFEAWVKKCMRLLKHRCPQSETLHSFLIVASDEEDFSIVKLEKLLFIIQSLALAEELFAFVG
;
A
#
# COMPACT_ATOMS: atom_id res chain seq x y z
N MET A 1 -8.00 0.03 -11.59
CA MET A 1 -7.28 -0.05 -10.31
C MET A 1 -7.09 -1.51 -9.93
N THR A 2 -5.91 -2.02 -10.22
CA THR A 2 -5.40 -3.36 -9.89
C THR A 2 -4.45 -3.29 -8.69
N PHE A 3 -4.05 -4.42 -8.13
CA PHE A 3 -3.00 -4.41 -7.09
C PHE A 3 -1.65 -3.93 -7.64
N LYS A 4 -1.34 -4.21 -8.92
CA LYS A 4 -0.13 -3.70 -9.60
C LYS A 4 -0.10 -2.18 -9.64
N GLU A 5 -1.19 -1.54 -10.07
CA GLU A 5 -1.29 -0.08 -10.11
C GLU A 5 -1.10 0.55 -8.71
N LEU A 6 -1.61 -0.11 -7.65
CA LEU A 6 -1.41 0.34 -6.27
C LEU A 6 0.01 0.07 -5.74
N ALA A 7 0.65 -1.02 -6.15
CA ALA A 7 2.04 -1.32 -5.81
C ALA A 7 2.98 -0.26 -6.40
N ASP A 8 2.78 0.08 -7.68
CA ASP A 8 3.55 1.11 -8.37
C ASP A 8 3.35 2.49 -7.70
N GLU A 9 2.11 2.85 -7.34
CA GLU A 9 1.81 4.10 -6.61
C GLU A 9 2.51 4.13 -5.24
N GLY A 10 2.51 3.01 -4.49
CA GLY A 10 3.16 2.91 -3.20
C GLY A 10 4.69 2.99 -3.26
N GLU A 11 5.30 2.43 -4.31
CA GLU A 11 6.74 2.53 -4.56
C GLU A 11 7.14 3.99 -4.89
N MET A 12 6.32 4.69 -5.69
CA MET A 12 6.54 6.12 -5.96
C MET A 12 6.46 6.97 -4.69
N ILE A 13 5.52 6.66 -3.78
CA ILE A 13 5.44 7.29 -2.47
C ILE A 13 6.71 7.00 -1.68
N LYS A 14 7.14 5.73 -1.58
CA LYS A 14 8.38 5.33 -0.90
C LYS A 14 9.59 6.10 -1.43
N LEU A 15 9.81 6.11 -2.74
CA LEU A 15 10.89 6.85 -3.40
C LEU A 15 10.83 8.35 -3.08
N SER A 16 9.64 8.96 -3.13
CA SER A 16 9.48 10.39 -2.82
C SER A 16 9.88 10.75 -1.37
N ILE A 17 9.77 9.78 -0.45
CA ILE A 17 10.13 9.95 0.96
C ILE A 17 11.62 9.71 1.17
N THR A 18 12.19 8.68 0.54
CA THR A 18 13.60 8.29 0.72
C THR A 18 14.58 9.15 -0.10
N THR A 19 14.10 9.90 -1.10
CA THR A 19 14.95 10.78 -1.91
C THR A 19 15.33 12.04 -1.12
N PRO A 20 16.63 12.38 -1.01
CA PRO A 20 17.11 13.53 -0.26
C PRO A 20 16.95 14.83 -1.06
N LEU A 21 15.72 15.32 -1.25
CA LEU A 21 15.47 16.68 -1.74
C LEU A 21 14.36 17.40 -0.96
N SER A 22 14.56 18.71 -0.85
CA SER A 22 14.08 19.66 0.17
C SER A 22 12.59 19.68 0.52
N ALA A 23 12.35 19.82 1.84
CA ALA A 23 11.33 20.66 2.47
C ALA A 23 9.87 20.51 2.01
N ASN A 24 9.21 19.43 2.41
CA ASN A 24 7.89 19.49 3.05
C ASN A 24 7.41 18.09 3.44
N VAL A 25 7.59 17.74 4.72
CA VAL A 25 7.08 16.49 5.30
C VAL A 25 5.55 16.41 5.15
N ALA A 26 4.84 17.54 5.26
CA ALA A 26 3.39 17.62 5.08
C ALA A 26 2.92 17.27 3.65
N CYS A 27 3.73 17.53 2.61
CA CYS A 27 3.40 17.14 1.23
C CYS A 27 3.53 15.63 0.99
N ARG A 28 4.13 14.87 1.92
CA ARG A 28 4.42 13.43 1.76
C ARG A 28 3.44 12.52 2.51
N ILE A 29 2.77 13.03 3.55
CA ILE A 29 1.77 12.30 4.35
C ILE A 29 0.43 12.16 3.61
N LEU A 30 -0.03 13.21 2.94
CA LEU A 30 -1.30 13.19 2.19
C LEU A 30 -1.33 12.12 1.06
N PRO A 31 -0.28 11.97 0.23
CA PRO A 31 -0.19 10.88 -0.73
C PRO A 31 -0.30 9.49 -0.09
N PHE A 32 0.37 9.28 1.06
CA PHE A 32 0.31 8.02 1.78
C PHE A 32 -1.11 7.70 2.28
N GLU A 33 -1.77 8.63 2.96
CA GLU A 33 -3.13 8.42 3.45
C GLU A 33 -4.14 8.15 2.32
N ALA A 34 -4.01 8.87 1.21
CA ALA A 34 -4.83 8.67 0.03
C ALA A 34 -4.61 7.27 -0.56
N TRP A 35 -3.36 6.83 -0.65
CA TRP A 35 -2.98 5.49 -1.11
C TRP A 35 -3.52 4.39 -0.20
N VAL A 36 -3.40 4.52 1.13
CA VAL A 36 -3.99 3.56 2.09
C VAL A 36 -5.50 3.44 1.90
N LYS A 37 -6.22 4.56 1.72
CA LYS A 37 -7.67 4.55 1.44
C LYS A 37 -8.02 3.87 0.12
N LYS A 38 -7.16 3.98 -0.91
CA LYS A 38 -7.34 3.27 -2.18
C LYS A 38 -7.12 1.76 -1.99
N CYS A 39 -6.07 1.37 -1.28
CA CYS A 39 -5.77 -0.03 -0.95
C CYS A 39 -6.90 -0.69 -0.17
N MET A 40 -7.39 -0.04 0.90
CA MET A 40 -8.52 -0.54 1.68
C MET A 40 -9.78 -0.74 0.82
N ARG A 41 -10.08 0.19 -0.09
CA ARG A 41 -11.24 0.06 -0.99
C ARG A 41 -11.11 -1.15 -1.90
N LEU A 42 -9.94 -1.36 -2.51
CA LEU A 42 -9.73 -2.50 -3.39
C LEU A 42 -9.74 -3.83 -2.63
N LEU A 43 -9.07 -3.89 -1.47
CA LEU A 43 -9.03 -5.08 -0.62
C LEU A 43 -10.43 -5.47 -0.12
N LYS A 44 -11.25 -4.51 0.31
CA LYS A 44 -12.64 -4.78 0.70
C LYS A 44 -13.48 -5.29 -0.47
N HIS A 45 -13.19 -4.85 -1.69
CA HIS A 45 -13.94 -5.28 -2.87
C HIS A 45 -13.53 -6.66 -3.36
N ARG A 46 -12.22 -6.95 -3.42
CA ARG A 46 -11.68 -8.20 -3.99
C ARG A 46 -11.43 -9.30 -2.97
N CYS A 47 -11.15 -8.95 -1.72
CA CYS A 47 -10.79 -9.88 -0.65
C CYS A 47 -11.53 -9.57 0.66
N PRO A 48 -12.87 -9.44 0.66
CA PRO A 48 -13.66 -8.91 1.79
C PRO A 48 -13.53 -9.69 3.11
N GLN A 49 -13.14 -10.97 3.06
CA GLN A 49 -13.04 -11.86 4.22
C GLN A 49 -11.64 -12.48 4.37
N SER A 50 -10.64 -11.92 3.69
CA SER A 50 -9.28 -12.46 3.72
C SER A 50 -8.54 -12.03 4.98
N GLU A 51 -7.75 -12.94 5.56
CA GLU A 51 -6.75 -12.61 6.60
C GLU A 51 -5.78 -11.51 6.13
N THR A 52 -5.56 -11.39 4.82
CA THR A 52 -4.74 -10.33 4.22
C THR A 52 -5.39 -8.96 4.40
N LEU A 53 -6.72 -8.85 4.23
CA LEU A 53 -7.44 -7.61 4.51
C LEU A 53 -7.34 -7.27 6.01
N HIS A 54 -7.49 -8.25 6.89
CA HIS A 54 -7.38 -8.04 8.34
C HIS A 54 -5.97 -7.56 8.74
N SER A 55 -4.93 -8.23 8.23
CA SER A 55 -3.53 -7.87 8.47
C SER A 55 -3.20 -6.47 7.95
N PHE A 56 -3.72 -6.11 6.77
CA PHE A 56 -3.57 -4.77 6.22
C PHE A 56 -4.24 -3.72 7.12
N LEU A 57 -5.46 -3.98 7.59
CA LEU A 57 -6.19 -3.06 8.46
C LEU A 57 -5.49 -2.87 9.81
N ILE A 58 -4.95 -3.92 10.42
CA ILE A 58 -4.19 -3.81 11.68
C ILE A 58 -3.02 -2.84 11.49
N VAL A 59 -2.22 -3.03 10.44
CA VAL A 59 -1.06 -2.17 10.19
C VAL A 59 -1.49 -0.75 9.80
N ALA A 60 -2.60 -0.59 9.09
CA ALA A 60 -3.09 0.73 8.68
C ALA A 60 -3.71 1.53 9.83
N SER A 61 -4.36 0.85 10.77
CA SER A 61 -5.06 1.44 11.92
C SER A 61 -4.18 1.68 13.14
N ASP A 62 -2.92 1.24 13.10
CA ASP A 62 -1.93 1.56 14.13
C ASP A 62 -1.88 3.08 14.34
N GLU A 63 -2.03 3.53 15.59
CA GLU A 63 -2.12 4.96 15.97
C GLU A 63 -0.77 5.68 15.84
N GLU A 64 0.32 4.96 15.59
CA GLU A 64 1.60 5.58 15.26
C GLU A 64 1.48 6.51 14.03
N ASP A 65 2.06 7.71 14.17
CA ASP A 65 2.27 8.67 13.09
C ASP A 65 2.92 8.00 11.87
N PHE A 66 2.78 8.64 10.70
CA PHE A 66 3.40 8.17 9.47
C PHE A 66 4.86 7.75 9.69
N SER A 67 5.16 6.47 9.44
CA SER A 67 6.51 5.90 9.50
C SER A 67 6.83 5.15 8.22
N ILE A 68 8.10 5.21 7.79
CA ILE A 68 8.57 4.48 6.60
C ILE A 68 8.34 2.97 6.77
N VAL A 69 8.51 2.45 7.99
CA VAL A 69 8.27 1.03 8.30
C VAL A 69 6.80 0.64 8.07
N LYS A 70 5.86 1.52 8.46
CA LYS A 70 4.42 1.32 8.21
C LYS A 70 4.12 1.26 6.70
N LEU A 71 4.69 2.19 5.94
CA LEU A 71 4.59 2.17 4.47
C LEU A 71 5.14 0.88 3.88
N GLU A 72 6.34 0.45 4.27
CA GLU A 72 6.96 -0.77 3.73
C GLU A 72 6.13 -2.03 4.02
N LYS A 73 5.57 -2.16 5.24
CA LYS A 73 4.69 -3.28 5.58
C LYS A 73 3.42 -3.31 4.73
N LEU A 74 2.75 -2.17 4.58
CA LEU A 74 1.54 -2.08 3.76
C LEU A 74 1.86 -2.33 2.28
N LEU A 75 2.98 -1.79 1.79
CA LEU A 75 3.41 -1.94 0.40
C LEU A 75 3.74 -3.39 0.08
N PHE A 76 4.42 -4.08 1.00
CA PHE A 76 4.72 -5.51 0.87
C PHE A 76 3.45 -6.35 0.67
N ILE A 77 2.38 -6.08 1.42
CA ILE A 77 1.10 -6.78 1.28
C ILE A 77 0.53 -6.56 -0.13
N ILE A 78 0.51 -5.32 -0.61
CA ILE A 78 -0.05 -4.98 -1.93
C ILE A 78 0.79 -5.56 -3.07
N GLN A 79 2.13 -5.52 -2.97
CA GLN A 79 3.04 -6.14 -3.93
C GLN A 79 2.85 -7.66 -3.98
N SER A 80 2.67 -8.31 -2.83
CA SER A 80 2.43 -9.75 -2.75
C SER A 80 1.12 -10.14 -3.44
N LEU A 81 0.07 -9.32 -3.28
CA LEU A 81 -1.21 -9.52 -3.95
C LEU A 81 -1.13 -9.28 -5.46
N ALA A 82 -0.37 -8.26 -5.89
CA ALA A 82 -0.11 -8.01 -7.31
C ALA A 82 0.61 -9.20 -7.95
N LEU A 83 1.65 -9.71 -7.29
CA LEU A 83 2.38 -10.90 -7.74
C LEU A 83 1.46 -12.13 -7.81
N ALA A 84 0.62 -12.34 -6.79
CA ALA A 84 -0.34 -13.43 -6.79
C ALA A 84 -1.32 -13.34 -7.98
N GLU A 85 -1.88 -12.16 -8.26
CA GLU A 85 -2.75 -11.95 -9.43
C GLU A 85 -2.03 -12.26 -10.74
N GLU A 86 -0.77 -11.84 -10.89
CA GLU A 86 0.04 -12.15 -12.08
C GLU A 86 0.30 -13.65 -12.24
N LEU A 87 0.64 -14.34 -11.15
CA LEU A 87 0.86 -15.79 -11.16
C LEU A 87 -0.41 -16.56 -11.51
N PHE A 88 -1.55 -16.19 -10.93
CA PHE A 88 -2.83 -16.83 -11.26
C PHE A 88 -3.26 -16.57 -12.71
N ALA A 89 -2.99 -15.37 -13.25
CA ALA A 89 -3.26 -15.06 -14.65
C ALA A 89 -2.37 -15.85 -15.63
N PHE A 90 -1.19 -16.29 -15.20
CA PHE A 90 -0.27 -17.09 -16.02
C PHE A 90 -0.59 -18.59 -16.00
N VAL A 91 -1.14 -19.08 -14.89
CA VAL A 91 -1.48 -20.51 -14.69
C VAL A 91 -2.92 -20.84 -15.14
N GLY A 92 -3.77 -19.82 -15.26
CA GLY A 92 -5.19 -19.93 -15.67
C GLY A 92 -5.43 -19.88 -17.17
#